data_AF-K2C4L8-F1
#
_entry.id   AF-K2C4L8-F1
#
_cell.length_a   1.000
_cell.length_b   1.000
_cell.length_c   1.000
_cell.angle_alpha   90.00
_cell.angle_beta   90.00
_cell.angle_gamma   90.00
#
_symmetry.space_group_name_H-M   'P 1'
#
loop_
_entity.id
_entity.type
_entity.pdbx_description
1 polymer ?
#
loop_
_entity_poly.entity_id
_entity_poly.type
_entity_poly.pdbx_seq_one_letter_code
_entity_poly.pdbx_strand_id
1 'polypeptide(L)'
;MAAKVLTETGHSNAIYELAGPEPLTQKEIANLIGLSINKPVQAVEQSRTEWENTATASGMNENHIKVLIKMFEYYDKFGFVGNSSILEFLLGEKPTTFTQFLARISNSGDER
;
A
#
# COMPACT_ATOMS: atom_id res chain seq x y z
N MET A 1 1.76 -20.12 -1.45
CA MET A 1 0.94 -20.93 -0.52
C MET A 1 -0.46 -20.34 -0.47
N ALA A 2 -1.51 -21.16 -0.35
CA ALA A 2 -2.88 -20.65 -0.17
C ALA A 2 -3.11 -20.33 1.32
N ALA A 3 -3.79 -19.22 1.62
CA ALA A 3 -4.05 -18.80 3.00
C ALA A 3 -5.01 -19.76 3.72
N LYS A 4 -4.85 -19.93 5.05
CA LYS A 4 -5.64 -20.86 5.88
C LYS A 4 -7.15 -20.78 5.67
N VAL A 5 -7.67 -19.57 5.47
CA VAL A 5 -9.08 -19.29 5.17
C VAL A 5 -9.64 -20.12 4.00
N LEU A 6 -8.81 -20.44 3.00
CA LEU A 6 -9.23 -21.21 1.83
C LEU A 6 -9.01 -22.72 1.98
N THR A 7 -8.15 -23.14 2.92
CA THR A 7 -7.68 -24.53 3.04
C THR A 7 -8.17 -25.23 4.30
N GLU A 8 -8.65 -24.48 5.29
CA GLU A 8 -9.07 -24.98 6.60
C GLU A 8 -10.54 -24.64 6.90
N THR A 9 -11.20 -25.47 7.71
CA THR A 9 -12.54 -25.20 8.23
C THR A 9 -12.51 -24.25 9.43
N GLY A 10 -13.64 -23.61 9.75
CA GLY A 10 -13.77 -22.77 10.97
C GLY A 10 -13.71 -21.26 10.72
N HIS A 11 -13.58 -20.83 9.47
CA HIS A 11 -13.56 -19.42 9.07
C HIS A 11 -14.91 -18.88 8.58
N SER A 12 -15.98 -19.68 8.64
CA SER A 12 -17.30 -19.28 8.13
C SER A 12 -17.86 -18.09 8.92
N ASN A 13 -18.37 -17.08 8.20
CA ASN A 13 -18.91 -15.83 8.76
C ASN A 13 -17.89 -15.00 9.57
N ALA A 14 -16.59 -15.28 9.46
CA ALA A 14 -15.55 -14.48 10.10
C ALA A 14 -15.25 -13.21 9.31
N ILE A 15 -14.90 -12.14 10.01
CA ILE A 15 -14.38 -10.89 9.43
C ILE A 15 -12.95 -10.72 9.94
N TYR A 16 -12.01 -10.62 9.00
CA TYR A 16 -10.59 -10.41 9.29
C TYR A 16 -10.12 -9.10 8.66
N GLU A 17 -9.54 -8.23 9.48
CA GLU A 17 -8.80 -7.08 8.98
C GLU A 17 -7.38 -7.52 8.60
N LEU A 18 -6.99 -7.26 7.36
CA LEU A 18 -5.68 -7.66 6.84
C LEU A 18 -4.82 -6.42 6.61
N ALA A 19 -3.73 -6.32 7.37
CA ALA A 19 -2.80 -5.21 7.27
C ALA A 19 -1.35 -5.69 7.17
N GLY A 20 -0.52 -4.87 6.53
CA GLY A 20 0.92 -5.10 6.43
C GLY A 20 1.63 -4.93 7.78
N PRO A 21 2.89 -5.40 7.90
CA PRO A 21 3.61 -5.43 9.16
C PRO A 21 4.17 -4.08 9.60
N GLU A 22 4.15 -3.07 8.73
CA GLU A 22 4.86 -1.81 8.94
C GLU A 22 3.91 -0.61 8.69
N PRO A 23 3.60 0.22 9.70
CA PRO A 23 2.85 1.46 9.53
C PRO A 23 3.77 2.58 9.02
N LEU A 24 4.22 2.48 7.77
CA LEU A 24 5.17 3.41 7.18
C LEU A 24 4.52 4.74 6.79
N THR A 25 5.17 5.84 7.15
CA THR A 25 4.87 7.17 6.63
C THR A 25 5.36 7.33 5.19
N GLN A 26 4.83 8.32 4.46
CA GLN A 26 5.27 8.63 3.10
C GLN A 26 6.77 8.98 3.03
N LYS A 27 7.31 9.60 4.08
CA LYS A 27 8.74 9.93 4.19
C LYS A 27 9.60 8.68 4.34
N GLU A 28 9.15 7.71 5.15
CA GLU A 28 9.85 6.43 5.32
C GLU A 28 9.78 5.59 4.03
N ILE A 29 8.64 5.56 3.35
CA ILE A 29 8.49 4.93 2.03
C ILE A 29 9.49 5.53 1.03
N ALA A 30 9.55 6.87 0.92
CA ALA A 30 10.49 7.56 0.05
C ALA A 30 11.95 7.20 0.39
N ASN A 31 12.30 7.18 1.68
CA ASN A 31 13.64 6.79 2.12
C ASN A 31 13.99 5.34 1.73
N LEU A 32 13.08 4.39 1.96
CA LEU A 32 13.28 2.97 1.61
C LEU A 32 13.42 2.77 0.10
N ILE A 33 12.63 3.49 -0.71
CA ILE A 33 12.79 3.50 -2.17
C ILE A 33 14.16 4.03 -2.54
N GLY A 34 14.57 5.18 -1.97
CA GLY A 34 15.85 5.81 -2.28
C GLY A 34 17.05 4.92 -1.96
N LEU A 35 16.99 4.21 -0.83
CA LEU A 35 17.98 3.19 -0.46
C LEU A 35 17.99 2.03 -1.48
N SER A 36 16.83 1.55 -1.91
CA SER A 36 16.71 0.43 -2.85
C SER A 36 17.27 0.76 -4.24
N ILE A 37 17.15 2.00 -4.71
CA ILE A 37 17.62 2.43 -6.04
C ILE A 37 18.95 3.20 -6.00
N ASN A 38 19.56 3.33 -4.82
CA ASN A 38 20.77 4.10 -4.56
C ASN A 38 20.70 5.55 -5.10
N LYS A 39 19.55 6.21 -4.92
CA LYS A 39 19.34 7.63 -5.30
C LYS A 39 18.48 8.33 -4.25
N PRO A 40 18.75 9.59 -3.91
CA PRO A 40 17.89 10.35 -2.99
C PRO A 40 16.46 10.45 -3.54
N VAL A 41 15.48 10.10 -2.72
CA VAL A 41 14.04 10.24 -3.00
C VAL A 41 13.40 10.96 -1.82
N GLN A 42 12.55 11.93 -2.11
CA GLN A 42 11.84 12.72 -1.09
C GLN A 42 10.34 12.67 -1.35
N ALA A 43 9.57 12.49 -0.29
CA ALA A 43 8.13 12.68 -0.33
C ALA A 43 7.83 14.18 -0.23
N VAL A 44 7.18 14.72 -1.26
CA VAL A 44 6.70 16.10 -1.31
C VAL A 44 5.18 16.09 -1.30
N GLU A 45 4.58 16.92 -0.46
CA GLU A 45 3.14 17.07 -0.42
C GLU A 45 2.65 17.78 -1.67
N GLN A 46 1.61 17.22 -2.30
CA GLN A 46 0.89 17.84 -3.41
C GLN A 46 -0.51 18.19 -2.94
N SER A 47 -1.00 19.38 -3.28
CA SER A 47 -2.36 19.74 -2.91
C SER A 47 -3.38 18.89 -3.68
N ARG A 48 -4.54 18.64 -3.07
CA ARG A 48 -5.63 17.88 -3.71
C ARG A 48 -6.10 18.53 -5.02
N THR A 49 -6.14 19.86 -5.08
CA THR A 49 -6.50 20.61 -6.29
C THR A 49 -5.48 20.43 -7.41
N GLU A 50 -4.17 20.50 -7.11
CA GLU A 50 -3.13 20.26 -8.11
C GLU A 50 -3.16 18.82 -8.63
N TRP A 51 -3.40 17.87 -7.73
CA TRP A 51 -3.53 16.46 -8.09
C TRP A 51 -4.76 16.23 -8.99
N GLU A 52 -5.92 16.79 -8.65
CA GLU A 52 -7.16 16.69 -9.43
C GLU A 52 -7.00 17.28 -10.83
N ASN A 53 -6.39 18.47 -10.94
CA ASN A 53 -6.10 19.10 -12.22
C ASN A 53 -5.19 18.22 -13.09
N THR A 54 -4.14 17.65 -12.49
CA THR A 54 -3.20 16.77 -13.18
C THR A 54 -3.88 15.47 -13.65
N ALA A 55 -4.70 14.86 -12.79
CA ALA A 55 -5.45 13.64 -13.12
C ALA A 55 -6.49 13.88 -14.21
N THR A 56 -7.18 15.02 -14.19
CA THR A 56 -8.13 15.41 -15.24
C THR A 56 -7.42 15.62 -16.57
N ALA A 57 -6.29 16.36 -16.56
CA ALA A 57 -5.50 16.61 -17.75
C ALA A 57 -4.89 15.34 -18.37
N SER A 58 -4.62 14.30 -17.56
CA SER A 58 -4.15 13.00 -18.03
C SER A 58 -5.26 12.08 -18.56
N GLY A 59 -6.52 12.54 -18.54
CA GLY A 59 -7.67 11.77 -19.03
C GLY A 59 -8.21 10.75 -18.04
N MET A 60 -7.88 10.85 -16.75
CA MET A 60 -8.45 9.97 -15.73
C MET A 60 -9.97 10.17 -15.63
N ASN A 61 -10.70 9.07 -15.47
CA ASN A 61 -12.15 9.11 -15.30
C ASN A 61 -12.55 9.93 -14.05
N GLU A 62 -13.52 10.83 -14.21
CA GLU A 62 -13.96 11.75 -13.16
C GLU A 62 -14.43 11.02 -11.87
N ASN A 63 -15.09 9.87 -12.00
CA ASN A 63 -15.51 9.10 -10.83
C ASN A 63 -14.31 8.52 -10.07
N HIS A 64 -13.25 8.11 -10.77
CA HIS A 64 -12.02 7.64 -10.11
C HIS A 64 -11.30 8.78 -9.38
N ILE A 65 -11.24 9.96 -9.98
CA ILE A 65 -10.70 11.17 -9.33
C ILE A 65 -11.47 11.45 -8.04
N LYS A 66 -12.81 11.48 -8.08
CA LYS A 66 -13.65 11.71 -6.91
C LYS A 66 -13.43 10.68 -5.80
N VAL A 67 -13.31 9.40 -6.15
CA VAL A 67 -13.05 8.32 -5.17
C VAL A 67 -11.68 8.50 -4.53
N LEU A 68 -10.63 8.76 -5.31
CA LEU A 68 -9.27 8.94 -4.79
C LEU A 68 -9.14 10.18 -3.91
N ILE A 69 -9.77 11.30 -4.27
CA ILE A 69 -9.85 12.51 -3.43
C ILE A 69 -10.46 12.16 -2.07
N LYS A 70 -11.58 11.41 -2.05
CA LYS A 70 -12.23 10.98 -0.80
C LYS A 70 -11.35 10.06 0.03
N MET A 71 -10.60 9.17 -0.60
CA MET A 71 -9.63 8.31 0.09
C MET A 71 -8.47 9.12 0.69
N PHE A 72 -7.92 10.09 -0.05
CA PHE A 72 -6.86 10.97 0.46
C PHE A 72 -7.34 11.79 1.66
N GLU A 73 -8.53 12.39 1.59
CA GLU A 73 -9.16 13.10 2.72
C GLU A 73 -9.32 12.20 3.95
N TYR A 74 -9.75 10.95 3.75
CA TYR A 74 -9.93 10.00 4.84
C TYR A 74 -8.59 9.61 5.47
N TYR A 75 -7.58 9.25 4.68
CA TYR A 75 -6.28 8.82 5.20
C TYR A 75 -5.51 9.95 5.86
N ASP A 76 -5.66 11.19 5.38
CA ASP A 76 -5.07 12.38 6.00
C ASP A 76 -5.65 12.62 7.41
N LYS A 77 -6.95 12.34 7.59
CA LYS A 77 -7.65 12.54 8.86
C LYS A 77 -7.53 11.38 9.84
N PHE A 78 -7.57 10.15 9.35
CA PHE A 78 -7.71 8.94 10.18
C PHE A 78 -6.50 8.01 10.10
N GLY A 79 -5.56 8.28 9.20
CA GLY A 79 -4.46 7.37 8.89
C GLY A 79 -4.91 6.18 8.03
N PHE A 80 -3.93 5.34 7.70
CA PHE A 80 -4.16 4.03 7.08
C PHE A 80 -3.26 3.00 7.75
N VAL A 81 -3.61 2.69 9.00
CA VAL A 81 -2.85 1.79 9.87
C VAL A 81 -3.70 0.58 10.22
N GLY A 82 -3.06 -0.56 10.37
CA GLY A 82 -3.69 -1.79 10.83
C GLY A 82 -2.67 -2.68 11.53
N ASN A 83 -3.15 -3.79 12.07
CA ASN A 83 -2.32 -4.76 12.79
C ASN A 83 -2.12 -6.03 11.93
N SER A 84 -0.87 -6.46 11.77
CA SER A 84 -0.52 -7.59 10.90
C SER A 84 -0.69 -8.98 11.54
N SER A 85 -1.00 -9.09 12.84
CA SER A 85 -1.08 -10.36 13.55
C SER A 85 -2.12 -11.30 12.94
N ILE A 86 -3.24 -10.78 12.46
CA ILE A 86 -4.26 -11.59 11.77
C ILE A 86 -3.75 -12.08 10.42
N LEU A 87 -3.09 -11.22 9.65
CA LEU A 87 -2.50 -11.61 8.37
C LEU A 87 -1.41 -12.67 8.57
N GLU A 88 -0.51 -12.49 9.54
CA GLU A 88 0.53 -13.46 9.91
C GLU A 88 -0.08 -14.80 10.33
N PHE A 89 -1.10 -14.77 11.19
CA PHE A 89 -1.82 -15.97 11.62
C PHE A 89 -2.42 -16.73 10.43
N LEU A 90 -3.06 -16.04 9.50
CA LEU A 90 -3.72 -16.63 8.33
C LEU A 90 -2.73 -17.13 7.27
N LEU A 91 -1.56 -16.52 7.15
CA LEU A 91 -0.50 -16.96 6.24
C LEU A 91 0.34 -18.10 6.82
N GLY A 92 0.51 -18.16 8.15
CA GLY A 92 1.43 -19.09 8.81
C GLY A 92 2.90 -18.66 8.74
N GLU A 93 3.18 -17.50 8.18
CA GLU A 93 4.50 -16.88 8.07
C GLU A 93 4.38 -15.35 8.19
N LYS A 94 5.51 -14.68 8.42
CA LYS A 94 5.54 -13.21 8.51
C LYS A 94 5.11 -12.59 7.18
N PRO A 95 4.18 -11.61 7.18
CA PRO A 95 3.82 -10.88 5.99
C PRO A 95 5.02 -10.15 5.36
N THR A 96 4.96 -9.94 4.05
CA THR A 96 6.02 -9.25 3.30
C THR A 96 6.21 -7.81 3.79
N THR A 97 7.45 -7.45 4.12
CA THR A 97 7.84 -6.07 4.43
C THR A 97 8.00 -5.24 3.16
N PHE A 98 7.95 -3.91 3.27
CA PHE A 98 8.11 -3.05 2.11
C PHE A 98 9.49 -3.22 1.45
N THR A 99 10.55 -3.40 2.23
CA THR A 99 11.91 -3.67 1.72
C THR A 99 11.98 -4.99 0.95
N GLN A 100 11.33 -6.05 1.44
CA GLN A 100 11.27 -7.32 0.71
C GLN A 100 10.52 -7.18 -0.62
N PHE A 101 9.44 -6.39 -0.64
CA PHE A 101 8.74 -6.05 -1.87
C PHE A 101 9.64 -5.30 -2.86
N LEU A 102 10.36 -4.26 -2.41
CA LEU A 102 11.28 -3.49 -3.23
C LEU A 102 12.38 -4.36 -3.86
N ALA A 103 12.99 -5.25 -3.07
CA ALA A 103 13.99 -6.19 -3.56
C ALA A 103 13.44 -7.11 -4.67
N ARG A 104 12.19 -7.58 -4.51
CA ARG A 104 11.53 -8.42 -5.51
C ARG A 104 11.30 -7.68 -6.83
N ILE A 105 10.76 -6.46 -6.78
CA ILE A 105 10.46 -5.68 -8.00
C ILE A 105 11.73 -5.20 -8.72
N SER A 106 12.81 -4.94 -7.97
CA SER A 106 14.10 -4.53 -8.56
C SER A 106 14.76 -5.68 -9.32
N ASN A 107 14.59 -6.91 -8.83
CA ASN A 107 15.12 -8.12 -9.47
C ASN A 107 14.24 -8.65 -10.62
N SER A 108 12.97 -8.25 -10.67
CA SER A 108 12.04 -8.69 -11.72
C SER A 108 12.04 -7.80 -12.96
N GLY A 109 12.86 -6.72 -12.98
CA GLY A 109 13.21 -5.88 -14.13
C GLY A 109 12.26 -6.03 -15.31
N ASP A 110 11.01 -5.59 -15.13
CA ASP A 110 9.97 -5.85 -16.13
C ASP A 110 9.84 -4.64 -17.03
N GLU A 111 10.24 -4.89 -18.27
CA GLU A 111 9.91 -4.15 -19.47
C GLU A 111 8.44 -3.71 -19.44
N ARG A 112 8.22 -2.40 -19.31
CA ARG A 112 7.00 -1.74 -19.77
C ARG A 112 7.37 -0.52 -20.57
#